data_AF-A0A2H0DFN8-F1
#
_entry.id   AF-A0A2H0DFN8-F1
#
_cell.length_a   1.000
_cell.length_b   1.000
_cell.length_c   1.000
_cell.angle_alpha   90.00
_cell.angle_beta   90.00
_cell.angle_gamma   90.00
#
_symmetry.space_group_name_H-M   'P 1'
#
loop_
_entity.id
_entity.type
_entity.pdbx_description
1 polymer ?
#
loop_
_entity_poly.entity_id
_entity_poly.type
_entity_poly.pdbx_seq_one_letter_code
_entity_poly.pdbx_strand_id
1 'polypeptide(L)'
;AIQQIVHSSQANNFRVKTKQEKNNDYCFTLNKKASASEWIEWVSTFLFTNSLLDLQKLSSIDYQAYQQWNTQLTQMVILDSLFPLMTFSQFIHFFQQRLKLTIFQAESAPANVQVLGLFEAIGLPFDYMLVTGMDENSMPAPISPTPWLPISLQKKYSMPGSSSQKELEFSQKLLLGFEQLSKQIHYSYVMADGETRREYSPLCHSSDQTINLEIKSDSYWQINQSHGQSLLETQWVDQQGIPLQKQTGDEFFRVKNGVSLLKDQALCPFKAYATHRLQAKSTDEISLGIDPRERGNFIHKVLETFWHRVGDQAHLLQLDESELVDLISEITQQVIHGANQKDVLLNYEYARTISLVLKTLEHDKNRPPFKQVDVEQQQDLTISQLKFTVRLDRVDQLSDGKLLLIDYKTGSASVNGWEGERVEEPQLPLYAQLLEQEVAAIAFVIIKMDECRYLGYGESDVEITGVKLDKKKQKSWQEYLQDWKRNLEMVAQEYALGVATVTPTKNACTYCELPHLCRIKLLGGIDNGDQEMVR
;
A
#
# COMPACT_ATOMS: atom_id res chain seq x y z
N ALA A 1 7.56 -8.18 -18.85
CA ALA A 1 8.49 -7.53 -19.80
C ALA A 1 7.77 -6.99 -21.05
N ILE A 2 7.42 -7.81 -22.06
CA ILE A 2 6.84 -7.31 -23.33
C ILE A 2 5.48 -6.61 -23.14
N GLN A 3 4.59 -7.14 -22.29
CA GLN A 3 3.32 -6.47 -21.95
C GLN A 3 3.50 -5.14 -21.19
N GLN A 4 4.50 -5.04 -20.31
CA GLN A 4 4.83 -3.78 -19.62
C GLN A 4 5.35 -2.73 -20.62
N ILE A 5 6.09 -3.15 -21.64
CA ILE A 5 6.57 -2.26 -22.72
C ILE A 5 5.39 -1.73 -23.55
N VAL A 6 4.42 -2.59 -23.90
CA VAL A 6 3.20 -2.19 -24.65
C VAL A 6 2.28 -1.26 -23.83
N HIS A 7 2.19 -1.44 -22.51
CA HIS A 7 1.45 -0.51 -21.65
C HIS A 7 2.17 0.82 -21.43
N SER A 8 3.51 0.84 -21.45
CA SER A 8 4.31 2.06 -21.34
C SER A 8 4.40 2.87 -22.64
N SER A 9 4.02 2.29 -23.79
CA SER A 9 4.27 2.84 -25.12
C SER A 9 3.19 3.83 -25.61
N GLN A 10 2.72 4.73 -24.74
CA GLN A 10 2.31 6.06 -25.23
C GLN A 10 3.54 6.89 -25.67
N ALA A 11 4.76 6.44 -25.36
CA ALA A 11 5.99 6.95 -25.93
C ALA A 11 6.31 6.26 -27.27
N ASN A 12 6.09 7.01 -28.36
CA ASN A 12 6.46 6.66 -29.72
C ASN A 12 7.98 6.49 -29.86
N ASN A 13 8.43 5.34 -30.38
CA ASN A 13 9.79 4.96 -30.79
C ASN A 13 10.69 4.31 -29.72
N PHE A 14 10.68 2.97 -29.65
CA PHE A 14 11.79 2.21 -29.09
C PHE A 14 12.87 2.02 -30.16
N ARG A 15 14.08 2.55 -29.91
CA ARG A 15 15.28 2.28 -30.72
C ARG A 15 16.10 1.21 -30.01
N VAL A 16 16.23 0.04 -30.61
CA VAL A 16 17.21 -0.97 -30.18
C VAL A 16 18.52 -0.64 -30.89
N LYS A 17 19.52 -0.14 -30.15
CA LYS A 17 20.88 0.00 -30.66
C LYS A 17 21.65 -1.28 -30.32
N THR A 18 21.91 -2.13 -31.31
CA THR A 18 22.89 -3.23 -31.18
C THR A 18 24.29 -2.62 -31.13
N LYS A 19 25.11 -3.06 -30.17
CA LYS A 19 26.47 -2.52 -29.96
C LYS A 19 27.54 -3.19 -30.83
N GLN A 20 27.15 -4.01 -31.79
CA GLN A 20 28.04 -4.64 -32.76
C GLN A 20 27.42 -4.53 -34.16
N GLU A 21 28.25 -4.08 -35.09
CA GLU A 21 28.01 -3.84 -36.52
C GLU A 21 27.26 -2.56 -36.91
N LYS A 22 28.06 -1.59 -37.36
CA LYS A 22 27.62 -0.47 -38.20
C LYS A 22 27.02 -1.03 -39.51
N ASN A 23 25.72 -1.32 -39.54
CA ASN A 23 24.84 -1.03 -40.71
C ASN A 23 23.38 -1.52 -40.62
N ASN A 24 22.89 -2.14 -39.55
CA ASN A 24 21.47 -2.47 -39.44
C ASN A 24 20.83 -1.85 -38.18
N ASP A 25 20.46 -0.57 -38.27
CA ASP A 25 19.52 0.04 -37.33
C ASP A 25 18.15 -0.63 -37.53
N TYR A 26 17.81 -1.64 -36.73
CA TYR A 26 16.45 -2.19 -36.67
C TYR A 26 15.53 -1.19 -35.97
N CYS A 27 15.18 -0.12 -36.69
CA CYS A 27 14.22 0.88 -36.26
C CYS A 27 12.80 0.37 -36.56
N PHE A 28 12.40 -0.70 -35.88
CA PHE A 28 11.03 -1.23 -35.98
C PHE A 28 10.14 -0.46 -34.99
N THR A 29 9.40 0.50 -35.51
CA THR A 29 8.34 1.16 -34.76
C THR A 29 7.18 0.18 -34.58
N LEU A 30 6.82 -0.14 -33.33
CA LEU A 30 5.69 -1.01 -32.96
C LEU A 30 4.34 -0.59 -33.56
N ASN A 31 4.24 0.64 -34.06
CA ASN A 31 3.08 1.21 -34.75
C ASN A 31 2.98 0.89 -36.25
N LYS A 32 4.03 0.35 -36.88
CA LYS A 32 3.96 -0.10 -38.28
C LYS A 32 3.28 -1.47 -38.35
N LYS A 33 2.65 -1.76 -39.49
CA LYS A 33 2.19 -3.12 -39.81
C LYS A 33 3.31 -3.88 -40.50
N ALA A 34 3.46 -5.14 -40.17
CA ALA A 34 4.44 -6.05 -40.74
C ALA A 34 3.85 -7.47 -40.80
N SER A 35 4.48 -8.35 -41.56
CA SER A 35 4.19 -9.78 -41.58
C SER A 35 4.50 -10.42 -40.22
N ALA A 36 3.94 -11.59 -39.93
CA ALA A 36 4.30 -12.37 -38.75
C ALA A 36 5.78 -12.77 -38.79
N SER A 37 6.35 -13.10 -39.95
CA SER A 37 7.78 -13.38 -40.10
C SER A 37 8.68 -12.23 -39.63
N GLU A 38 8.37 -11.00 -40.07
CA GLU A 38 9.10 -9.80 -39.64
C GLU A 38 8.96 -9.55 -38.13
N TRP A 39 7.79 -9.81 -37.55
CA TRP A 39 7.60 -9.72 -36.10
C TRP A 39 8.36 -10.79 -35.32
N ILE A 40 8.45 -12.03 -35.83
CA ILE A 40 9.24 -13.10 -35.22
C ILE A 40 10.73 -12.73 -35.19
N GLU A 41 11.26 -12.20 -36.31
CA GLU A 41 12.64 -11.73 -36.39
C GLU A 41 12.89 -10.60 -35.39
N TRP A 42 11.96 -9.64 -35.32
CA TRP A 42 12.05 -8.54 -34.38
C TRP A 42 12.06 -9.02 -32.92
N VAL A 43 11.15 -9.92 -32.52
CA VAL A 43 11.08 -10.47 -31.16
C VAL A 43 12.37 -11.21 -30.82
N SER A 44 12.86 -12.05 -31.73
CA SER A 44 14.09 -12.83 -31.53
C SER A 44 15.30 -11.92 -31.34
N THR A 45 15.43 -10.90 -32.19
CA THR A 45 16.50 -9.89 -32.12
C THR A 45 16.40 -9.07 -30.84
N PHE A 46 15.19 -8.66 -30.45
CA PHE A 46 14.95 -7.88 -29.24
C PHE A 46 15.36 -8.66 -27.98
N LEU A 47 14.97 -9.93 -27.88
CA LEU A 47 15.31 -10.75 -26.71
C LEU A 47 16.81 -11.00 -26.60
N PHE A 48 17.48 -11.28 -27.72
CA PHE A 48 18.94 -11.49 -27.74
C PHE A 48 19.70 -10.21 -27.41
N THR A 49 19.35 -9.08 -28.04
CA THR A 49 20.06 -7.81 -27.87
C THR A 49 19.97 -7.28 -26.44
N ASN A 50 18.84 -7.49 -25.76
CA ASN A 50 18.64 -7.01 -24.40
C ASN A 50 19.07 -8.03 -23.33
N SER A 51 19.72 -9.14 -23.71
CA SER A 51 20.13 -10.20 -22.77
C SER A 51 18.97 -10.69 -21.88
N LEU A 52 17.76 -10.70 -22.42
CA LEU A 52 16.55 -11.14 -21.70
C LEU A 52 16.43 -12.67 -21.63
N LEU A 53 17.32 -13.38 -22.34
CA LEU A 53 17.44 -14.84 -22.35
C LEU A 53 18.89 -15.22 -22.06
N ASP A 54 19.19 -15.69 -20.85
CA ASP A 54 20.47 -16.32 -20.52
C ASP A 54 20.34 -17.85 -20.69
N LEU A 55 20.58 -18.33 -21.91
CA LEU A 55 20.43 -19.75 -22.25
C LEU A 55 21.42 -20.67 -21.52
N GLN A 56 22.48 -20.13 -20.92
CA GLN A 56 23.53 -20.91 -20.25
C GLN A 56 23.15 -21.34 -18.83
N LYS A 57 22.11 -20.73 -18.24
CA LYS A 57 21.65 -21.01 -16.86
C LYS A 57 20.32 -21.76 -16.79
N LEU A 58 19.78 -22.18 -17.94
CA LEU A 58 18.49 -22.86 -17.97
C LEU A 58 18.60 -24.25 -17.36
N SER A 59 17.65 -24.59 -16.50
CA SER A 59 17.45 -26.00 -16.10
C SER A 59 16.99 -26.82 -17.31
N SER A 60 17.02 -28.15 -17.20
CA SER A 60 16.52 -29.03 -18.29
C SER A 60 15.06 -28.71 -18.67
N ILE A 61 14.21 -28.41 -17.68
CA ILE A 61 12.81 -28.05 -17.89
C ILE A 61 12.71 -26.69 -18.59
N ASP A 62 13.49 -25.70 -18.16
CA ASP A 62 13.46 -24.36 -18.76
C ASP A 62 13.95 -24.40 -20.23
N TYR A 63 14.93 -25.26 -20.52
CA TYR A 63 15.41 -25.47 -21.88
C TYR A 63 14.33 -26.10 -22.78
N GLN A 64 13.61 -27.12 -22.28
CA GLN A 64 12.48 -27.73 -23.01
C GLN A 64 11.35 -26.72 -23.22
N ALA A 65 11.02 -25.90 -22.22
CA ALA A 65 10.03 -24.85 -22.33
C ALA A 65 10.44 -23.79 -23.36
N TYR A 66 11.71 -23.41 -23.40
CA TYR A 66 12.26 -22.50 -24.40
C TYR A 66 12.19 -23.08 -25.83
N GLN A 67 12.53 -24.37 -26.00
CA GLN A 67 12.40 -25.04 -27.30
C GLN A 67 10.95 -25.05 -27.79
N GLN A 68 10.00 -25.31 -26.89
CA GLN A 68 8.58 -25.27 -27.23
C GLN A 68 8.10 -23.85 -27.53
N TRP A 69 8.51 -22.86 -26.75
CA TRP A 69 8.22 -21.45 -27.02
C TRP A 69 8.72 -21.02 -28.41
N ASN A 70 9.95 -21.37 -28.77
CA ASN A 70 10.52 -21.13 -30.10
C ASN A 70 9.70 -21.83 -31.19
N THR A 71 9.32 -23.10 -30.97
CA THR A 71 8.51 -23.86 -31.91
C THR A 71 7.16 -23.17 -32.16
N GLN A 72 6.48 -22.72 -31.09
CA GLN A 72 5.22 -22.00 -31.21
C GLN A 72 5.41 -20.64 -31.90
N LEU A 73 6.51 -19.93 -31.63
CA LEU A 73 6.83 -18.67 -32.27
C LEU A 73 7.06 -18.85 -33.77
N THR A 74 7.86 -19.84 -34.18
CA THR A 74 8.10 -20.14 -35.61
C THR A 74 6.83 -20.58 -36.33
N GLN A 75 5.92 -21.29 -35.66
CA GLN A 75 4.64 -21.68 -36.26
C GLN A 75 3.71 -20.49 -36.54
N MET A 76 3.99 -19.30 -35.99
CA MET A 76 3.26 -18.07 -36.32
C MET A 76 3.47 -17.60 -37.77
N VAL A 77 4.50 -18.10 -38.47
CA VAL A 77 4.73 -17.84 -39.91
C VAL A 77 3.52 -18.21 -40.77
N ILE A 78 2.72 -19.20 -40.34
CA ILE A 78 1.48 -19.59 -41.04
C ILE A 78 0.54 -18.39 -41.23
N LEU A 79 0.54 -17.43 -40.30
CA LEU A 79 -0.32 -16.25 -40.39
C LEU A 79 0.02 -15.33 -41.56
N ASP A 80 1.23 -15.38 -42.12
CA ASP A 80 1.59 -14.58 -43.30
C ASP A 80 0.67 -14.88 -44.49
N SER A 81 0.20 -16.12 -44.59
CA SER A 81 -0.73 -16.56 -45.64
C SER A 81 -2.17 -16.06 -45.45
N LEU A 82 -2.58 -15.78 -44.19
CA LEU A 82 -3.94 -15.37 -43.84
C LEU A 82 -4.04 -13.84 -43.66
N PHE A 83 -2.98 -13.24 -43.14
CA PHE A 83 -2.87 -11.84 -42.78
C PHE A 83 -1.51 -11.29 -43.23
N PRO A 84 -1.41 -10.77 -44.47
CA PRO A 84 -0.14 -10.28 -45.02
C PRO A 84 0.52 -9.17 -44.18
N LEU A 85 -0.27 -8.36 -43.48
CA LEU A 85 0.20 -7.25 -42.64
C LEU A 85 -0.63 -7.15 -41.36
N MET A 86 0.04 -7.18 -40.20
CA MET A 86 -0.58 -7.03 -38.88
C MET A 86 0.20 -6.07 -37.97
N THR A 87 -0.48 -5.48 -36.99
CA THR A 87 0.18 -4.69 -35.95
C THR A 87 0.85 -5.61 -34.91
N PHE A 88 1.83 -5.09 -34.18
CA PHE A 88 2.48 -5.86 -33.10
C PHE A 88 1.50 -6.36 -32.03
N SER A 89 0.49 -5.54 -31.68
CA SER A 89 -0.55 -5.93 -30.72
C SER A 89 -1.36 -7.14 -31.21
N GLN A 90 -1.71 -7.17 -32.51
CA GLN A 90 -2.40 -8.32 -33.12
C GLN A 90 -1.51 -9.56 -33.13
N PHE A 91 -0.23 -9.42 -33.49
CA PHE A 91 0.73 -10.51 -33.45
C PHE A 91 0.86 -11.13 -32.05
N ILE A 92 1.05 -10.30 -31.02
CA ILE A 92 1.13 -10.76 -29.62
C ILE A 92 -0.17 -11.40 -29.16
N HIS A 93 -1.33 -10.85 -29.56
CA HIS A 93 -2.61 -11.45 -29.24
C HIS A 93 -2.72 -12.88 -29.78
N PHE A 94 -2.44 -13.09 -31.08
CA PHE A 94 -2.48 -14.43 -31.68
C PHE A 94 -1.44 -15.38 -31.06
N PHE A 95 -0.24 -14.87 -30.76
CA PHE A 95 0.79 -15.67 -30.11
C PHE A 95 0.35 -16.12 -28.70
N GLN A 96 -0.25 -15.23 -27.91
CA GLN A 96 -0.79 -15.56 -26.60
C GLN A 96 -1.92 -16.59 -26.67
N GLN A 97 -2.82 -16.49 -27.65
CA GLN A 97 -3.86 -17.49 -27.85
C GLN A 97 -3.26 -18.86 -28.17
N ARG A 98 -2.24 -18.91 -29.04
CA ARG A 98 -1.54 -20.15 -29.37
C ARG A 98 -0.85 -20.76 -28.14
N LEU A 99 -0.12 -19.95 -27.38
CA LEU A 99 0.54 -20.41 -26.15
C LEU A 99 -0.47 -20.96 -25.13
N LYS A 100 -1.64 -20.33 -24.98
CA LYS A 100 -2.72 -20.84 -24.10
C LYS A 100 -3.29 -22.18 -24.53
N LEU A 101 -3.31 -22.46 -25.84
CA LEU A 101 -3.82 -23.71 -26.40
C LEU A 101 -2.75 -24.81 -26.47
N THR A 102 -1.48 -24.47 -26.26
CA THR A 102 -0.37 -25.42 -26.33
C THR A 102 -0.20 -26.10 -24.97
N ILE A 103 -0.43 -27.41 -24.92
CA ILE A 103 -0.11 -28.23 -23.74
C ILE A 103 1.41 -28.46 -23.73
N PHE A 104 2.07 -28.11 -22.62
CA PHE A 104 3.49 -28.39 -22.40
C PHE A 104 3.63 -29.34 -21.21
N GLN A 105 4.25 -30.49 -21.45
CA GLN A 105 4.66 -31.43 -20.42
C GLN A 105 6.15 -31.70 -20.59
N ALA A 106 6.92 -31.44 -19.55
CA ALA A 106 8.35 -31.72 -19.59
C ALA A 106 8.60 -33.23 -19.62
N GLU A 107 9.62 -33.66 -20.36
CA GLU A 107 10.06 -35.05 -20.37
C GLU A 107 10.50 -35.45 -18.95
N SER A 108 9.92 -36.54 -18.45
CA SER A 108 10.24 -37.09 -17.14
C SER A 108 10.92 -38.46 -17.30
N ALA A 109 11.85 -38.75 -16.40
CA ALA A 109 12.46 -40.07 -16.31
C ALA A 109 11.40 -41.12 -15.90
N PRO A 110 11.58 -42.40 -16.27
CA PRO A 110 10.66 -43.45 -15.84
C PRO A 110 10.56 -43.47 -14.30
N ALA A 111 9.35 -43.24 -13.80
CA ALA A 111 9.04 -43.20 -12.38
C ALA A 111 8.12 -44.36 -11.99
N ASN A 112 8.33 -44.91 -10.79
CA ASN A 112 7.49 -45.97 -10.23
C ASN A 112 6.09 -45.47 -9.83
N VAL A 113 5.93 -44.15 -9.67
CA VAL A 113 4.66 -43.50 -9.41
C VAL A 113 4.32 -42.64 -10.62
N GLN A 114 3.17 -42.89 -11.23
CA GLN A 114 2.70 -42.19 -12.42
C GLN A 114 1.44 -41.39 -12.07
N VAL A 115 1.41 -40.11 -12.45
CA VAL A 115 0.22 -39.26 -12.34
C VAL A 115 -0.30 -39.05 -13.76
N LEU A 116 -1.44 -39.67 -14.05
CA LEU A 116 -2.00 -39.76 -15.40
C LEU A 116 -3.41 -39.18 -15.44
N GLY A 117 -3.82 -38.65 -16.59
CA GLY A 117 -5.22 -38.38 -16.86
C GLY A 117 -6.04 -39.67 -16.97
N LEU A 118 -7.35 -39.61 -16.70
CA LEU A 118 -8.24 -40.78 -16.75
C LEU A 118 -8.15 -41.54 -18.08
N PHE A 119 -8.07 -40.83 -19.21
CA PHE A 119 -7.98 -41.46 -20.53
C PHE A 119 -6.60 -42.03 -20.84
N GLU A 120 -5.54 -41.49 -20.24
CA GLU A 120 -4.16 -41.95 -20.42
C GLU A 120 -3.90 -43.27 -19.66
N ALA A 121 -4.62 -43.48 -18.55
CA ALA A 121 -4.52 -44.69 -17.74
C ALA A 121 -5.26 -45.91 -18.35
N ILE A 122 -6.10 -45.71 -19.38
CA ILE A 122 -6.91 -46.79 -19.97
C ILE A 122 -6.01 -47.86 -20.58
N GLY A 123 -6.19 -49.11 -20.14
CA GLY A 123 -5.47 -50.28 -20.67
C GLY A 123 -4.09 -50.51 -20.04
N LEU A 124 -3.67 -49.68 -19.09
CA LEU A 124 -2.41 -49.86 -18.38
C LEU A 124 -2.61 -50.68 -17.09
N PRO A 125 -1.74 -51.67 -16.81
CA PRO A 125 -1.77 -52.41 -15.56
C PRO A 125 -1.04 -51.68 -14.43
N PHE A 126 -1.57 -51.75 -13.21
CA PHE A 126 -0.96 -51.12 -12.03
C PHE A 126 -0.95 -52.08 -10.82
N ASP A 127 0.13 -52.08 -10.03
CA ASP A 127 0.09 -52.78 -8.74
C ASP A 127 -0.85 -52.07 -7.75
N TYR A 128 -0.82 -50.74 -7.74
CA TYR A 128 -1.66 -49.89 -6.90
C TYR A 128 -2.15 -48.68 -7.70
N MET A 129 -3.45 -48.40 -7.63
CA MET A 129 -4.07 -47.23 -8.26
C MET A 129 -4.79 -46.39 -7.22
N LEU A 130 -4.56 -45.07 -7.24
CA LEU A 130 -5.34 -44.09 -6.50
C LEU A 130 -6.08 -43.19 -7.49
N VAL A 131 -7.41 -43.31 -7.53
CA VAL A 131 -8.27 -42.46 -8.34
C VAL A 131 -8.74 -41.30 -7.48
N THR A 132 -8.21 -40.11 -7.77
CA THR A 132 -8.52 -38.88 -7.02
C THR A 132 -9.66 -38.11 -7.66
N GLY A 133 -10.41 -37.34 -6.86
CA GLY A 133 -11.48 -36.47 -7.36
C GLY A 133 -12.79 -37.22 -7.66
N MET A 134 -13.05 -38.32 -6.95
CA MET A 134 -14.29 -39.10 -7.07
C MET A 134 -15.47 -38.42 -6.35
N ASP A 135 -15.81 -37.21 -6.76
CA ASP A 135 -16.97 -36.46 -6.24
C ASP A 135 -18.16 -36.46 -7.20
N GLU A 136 -19.31 -36.02 -6.70
CA GLU A 136 -20.58 -35.95 -7.44
C GLU A 136 -20.55 -35.09 -8.72
N ASN A 137 -19.57 -34.19 -8.86
CA ASN A 137 -19.44 -33.28 -10.00
C ASN A 137 -18.45 -33.78 -11.05
N SER A 138 -17.52 -34.66 -10.66
CA SER A 138 -16.42 -35.10 -11.50
C SER A 138 -16.67 -36.47 -12.12
N MET A 139 -17.34 -37.37 -11.38
CA MET A 139 -17.64 -38.74 -11.83
C MET A 139 -19.05 -39.15 -11.42
N PRO A 140 -19.95 -39.52 -12.35
CA PRO A 140 -19.82 -39.45 -13.80
C PRO A 140 -19.60 -38.02 -14.31
N ALA A 141 -18.91 -37.87 -15.44
CA ALA A 141 -18.71 -36.56 -16.03
C ALA A 141 -20.04 -35.87 -16.40
N PRO A 142 -20.16 -34.54 -16.22
CA PRO A 142 -21.32 -33.80 -16.66
C PRO A 142 -21.47 -33.86 -18.19
N ILE A 143 -22.70 -33.73 -18.69
CA ILE A 143 -22.95 -33.73 -20.13
C ILE A 143 -22.19 -32.59 -20.82
N SER A 144 -21.47 -32.93 -21.88
CA SER A 144 -20.67 -31.97 -22.66
C SER A 144 -20.89 -32.24 -24.16
N PRO A 145 -22.08 -31.90 -24.70
CA PRO A 145 -22.38 -32.14 -26.10
C PRO A 145 -21.57 -31.20 -27.00
N THR A 146 -21.24 -31.68 -28.20
CA THR A 146 -20.50 -30.89 -29.19
C THR A 146 -21.35 -29.71 -29.68
N PRO A 147 -20.90 -28.44 -29.56
CA PRO A 147 -21.73 -27.28 -29.92
C PRO A 147 -22.14 -27.20 -31.40
N TRP A 148 -21.36 -27.81 -32.29
CA TRP A 148 -21.54 -27.74 -33.74
C TRP A 148 -22.65 -28.64 -34.30
N LEU A 149 -23.23 -29.53 -33.47
CA LEU A 149 -24.24 -30.50 -33.89
C LEU A 149 -25.51 -30.38 -33.03
N PRO A 150 -26.72 -30.53 -33.60
CA PRO A 150 -27.95 -30.58 -32.81
C PRO A 150 -27.93 -31.71 -31.76
N ILE A 151 -28.28 -31.38 -30.50
CA ILE A 151 -28.28 -32.33 -29.38
C ILE A 151 -29.17 -33.56 -29.65
N SER A 152 -30.24 -33.41 -30.42
CA SER A 152 -31.15 -34.49 -30.80
C SER A 152 -30.46 -35.56 -31.64
N LEU A 153 -29.58 -35.16 -32.57
CA LEU A 153 -28.78 -36.08 -33.37
C LEU A 153 -27.70 -36.75 -32.53
N GLN A 154 -27.04 -35.98 -31.67
CA GLN A 154 -26.01 -36.51 -30.77
C GLN A 154 -26.57 -37.59 -29.84
N LYS A 155 -27.76 -37.37 -29.28
CA LYS A 155 -28.49 -38.37 -28.47
C LYS A 155 -28.92 -39.57 -29.31
N LYS A 156 -29.49 -39.34 -30.50
CA LYS A 156 -29.95 -40.42 -31.41
C LYS A 156 -28.83 -41.39 -31.77
N TYR A 157 -27.61 -40.89 -31.98
CA TYR A 157 -26.44 -41.70 -32.31
C TYR A 157 -25.55 -42.03 -31.10
N SER A 158 -26.02 -41.76 -29.87
CA SER A 158 -25.30 -42.06 -28.63
C SER A 158 -23.85 -41.54 -28.59
N MET A 159 -23.63 -40.32 -29.10
CA MET A 159 -22.32 -39.68 -29.12
C MET A 159 -21.79 -39.43 -27.70
N PRO A 160 -20.46 -39.38 -27.49
CA PRO A 160 -19.87 -38.97 -26.21
C PRO A 160 -20.40 -37.60 -25.74
N GLY A 161 -20.62 -37.43 -24.44
CA GLY A 161 -21.12 -36.20 -23.83
C GLY A 161 -22.60 -35.90 -24.10
N SER A 162 -23.32 -36.73 -24.87
CA SER A 162 -24.66 -36.42 -25.36
C SER A 162 -25.80 -36.64 -24.36
N SER A 163 -25.62 -37.53 -23.39
CA SER A 163 -26.63 -37.83 -22.37
C SER A 163 -26.00 -38.36 -21.08
N SER A 164 -26.65 -38.08 -19.95
CA SER A 164 -26.18 -38.54 -18.61
C SER A 164 -26.10 -40.06 -18.52
N GLN A 165 -27.04 -40.78 -19.14
CA GLN A 165 -27.01 -42.24 -19.20
C GLN A 165 -25.74 -42.74 -19.90
N LYS A 166 -25.32 -42.09 -20.98
CA LYS A 166 -24.12 -42.48 -21.71
C LYS A 166 -22.84 -42.23 -20.92
N GLU A 167 -22.76 -41.09 -20.24
CA GLU A 167 -21.62 -40.76 -19.37
C GLU A 167 -21.55 -41.68 -18.15
N LEU A 168 -22.70 -42.06 -17.58
CA LEU A 168 -22.78 -43.05 -16.52
C LEU A 168 -22.25 -44.41 -16.99
N GLU A 169 -22.74 -44.92 -18.13
CA GLU A 169 -22.26 -46.17 -18.72
C GLU A 169 -20.77 -46.15 -19.05
N PHE A 170 -20.27 -45.02 -19.56
CA PHE A 170 -18.85 -44.86 -19.87
C PHE A 170 -18.01 -44.88 -18.59
N SER A 171 -18.40 -44.11 -17.58
CA SER A 171 -17.70 -44.03 -16.30
C SER A 171 -17.68 -45.38 -15.58
N GLN A 172 -18.80 -46.12 -15.58
CA GLN A 172 -18.87 -47.48 -15.04
C GLN A 172 -17.90 -48.44 -15.74
N LYS A 173 -17.85 -48.42 -17.07
CA LYS A 173 -16.92 -49.27 -17.84
C LYS A 173 -15.46 -48.91 -17.56
N LEU A 174 -15.17 -47.62 -17.40
CA LEU A 174 -13.83 -47.13 -17.11
C LEU A 174 -13.35 -47.59 -15.73
N LEU A 175 -14.18 -47.42 -14.70
CA LEU A 175 -13.87 -47.87 -13.34
C LEU A 175 -13.71 -49.40 -13.26
N LEU A 176 -14.61 -50.16 -13.90
CA LEU A 176 -14.48 -51.62 -14.00
C LEU A 176 -13.18 -52.04 -14.70
N GLY A 177 -12.75 -51.30 -15.73
CA GLY A 177 -11.48 -51.54 -16.41
C GLY A 177 -10.28 -51.33 -15.48
N PHE A 178 -10.32 -50.28 -14.66
CA PHE A 178 -9.28 -50.00 -13.67
C PHE A 178 -9.25 -51.05 -12.55
N GLU A 179 -10.40 -51.49 -12.07
CA GLU A 179 -10.50 -52.57 -11.08
C GLU A 179 -9.94 -53.91 -11.60
N GLN A 180 -10.10 -54.20 -12.88
CA GLN A 180 -9.56 -55.43 -13.49
C GLN A 180 -8.05 -55.37 -13.75
N LEU A 181 -7.51 -54.17 -14.03
CA LEU A 181 -6.11 -53.97 -14.40
C LEU A 181 -5.23 -53.59 -13.20
N SER A 182 -5.82 -53.31 -12.04
CA SER A 182 -5.08 -52.98 -10.82
C SER A 182 -5.19 -54.07 -9.75
N LYS A 183 -4.10 -54.36 -9.03
CA LYS A 183 -4.17 -55.33 -7.90
C LYS A 183 -4.88 -54.73 -6.68
N GLN A 184 -4.73 -53.42 -6.48
CA GLN A 184 -5.43 -52.67 -5.44
C GLN A 184 -5.78 -51.27 -5.95
N ILE A 185 -7.04 -50.88 -5.76
CA ILE A 185 -7.56 -49.57 -6.14
C ILE A 185 -8.11 -48.84 -4.91
N HIS A 186 -7.85 -47.54 -4.84
CA HIS A 186 -8.38 -46.64 -3.83
C HIS A 186 -9.03 -45.44 -4.52
N TYR A 187 -10.13 -44.96 -3.95
CA TYR A 187 -10.86 -43.80 -4.43
C TYR A 187 -10.77 -42.69 -3.38
N SER A 188 -10.55 -41.46 -3.80
CA SER A 188 -10.53 -40.30 -2.89
C SER A 188 -11.29 -39.12 -3.45
N TYR A 189 -11.86 -38.32 -2.54
CA TYR A 189 -12.58 -37.09 -2.86
C TYR A 189 -12.33 -36.03 -1.78
N VAL A 190 -12.67 -34.79 -2.11
CA VAL A 190 -12.58 -33.66 -1.19
C VAL A 190 -13.94 -33.47 -0.53
N MET A 191 -14.03 -33.54 0.80
CA MET A 191 -15.29 -33.35 1.53
C MET A 191 -15.79 -31.90 1.51
N ALA A 192 -14.88 -30.93 1.47
CA ALA A 192 -15.21 -29.51 1.42
C ALA A 192 -14.16 -28.69 0.65
N ASP A 193 -14.63 -27.75 -0.15
CA ASP A 193 -13.83 -26.79 -0.90
C ASP A 193 -14.25 -25.37 -0.49
N GLY A 194 -13.44 -24.74 0.37
CA GLY A 194 -13.84 -23.55 1.11
C GLY A 194 -15.04 -23.85 2.03
N GLU A 195 -16.13 -23.10 1.86
CA GLU A 195 -17.39 -23.32 2.60
C GLU A 195 -18.34 -24.30 1.89
N THR A 196 -17.99 -24.76 0.68
CA THR A 196 -18.85 -25.63 -0.12
C THR A 196 -18.58 -27.10 0.24
N ARG A 197 -19.60 -27.77 0.77
CA ARG A 197 -19.57 -29.23 0.98
C ARG A 197 -19.71 -29.94 -0.37
N ARG A 198 -18.94 -31.01 -0.56
CA ARG A 198 -19.06 -31.90 -1.72
C ARG A 198 -19.45 -33.29 -1.25
N GLU A 199 -20.28 -33.96 -2.04
CA GLU A 199 -20.64 -35.35 -1.81
C GLU A 199 -19.80 -36.31 -2.67
N TYR A 200 -19.75 -37.55 -2.22
CA TYR A 200 -19.01 -38.60 -2.90
C TYR A 200 -19.69 -39.02 -4.20
N SER A 201 -18.91 -39.50 -5.17
CA SER A 201 -19.43 -39.93 -6.47
C SER A 201 -20.55 -40.97 -6.32
N PRO A 202 -21.67 -40.86 -7.07
CA PRO A 202 -22.75 -41.85 -7.04
C PRO A 202 -22.34 -43.21 -7.63
N LEU A 203 -21.16 -43.31 -8.25
CA LEU A 203 -20.60 -44.57 -8.75
C LEU A 203 -19.94 -45.40 -7.65
N CYS A 204 -19.61 -44.77 -6.52
CA CYS A 204 -19.11 -45.49 -5.35
C CYS A 204 -20.29 -45.92 -4.49
N HIS A 205 -20.26 -47.16 -4.01
CA HIS A 205 -21.37 -47.76 -3.27
C HIS A 205 -21.21 -47.51 -1.77
N SER A 206 -22.33 -47.41 -1.04
CA SER A 206 -22.31 -47.29 0.42
C SER A 206 -21.76 -48.53 1.15
N SER A 207 -21.53 -49.63 0.41
CA SER A 207 -20.85 -50.84 0.87
C SER A 207 -19.32 -50.74 0.81
N ASP A 208 -18.78 -49.70 0.19
CA ASP A 208 -17.34 -49.49 0.09
C ASP A 208 -16.79 -49.23 1.50
N GLN A 209 -15.82 -50.03 1.92
CA GLN A 209 -15.17 -49.81 3.20
C GLN A 209 -14.45 -48.47 3.18
N THR A 210 -14.97 -47.49 3.91
CA THR A 210 -14.25 -46.25 4.16
C THR A 210 -12.96 -46.60 4.90
N ILE A 211 -11.84 -46.50 4.20
CA ILE A 211 -10.54 -46.62 4.84
C ILE A 211 -10.33 -45.30 5.56
N ASN A 212 -10.61 -45.29 6.86
CA ASN A 212 -9.98 -44.31 7.73
C ASN A 212 -8.50 -44.63 7.71
N LEU A 213 -7.76 -43.92 6.85
CA LEU A 213 -6.33 -43.81 6.97
C LEU A 213 -6.09 -43.11 8.31
N GLU A 214 -5.98 -43.88 9.38
CA GLU A 214 -5.16 -43.46 10.50
C GLU A 214 -3.79 -43.22 9.89
N ILE A 215 -3.48 -41.95 9.64
CA ILE A 215 -2.12 -41.52 9.37
C ILE A 215 -1.37 -41.84 10.65
N LYS A 216 -0.89 -43.09 10.76
CA LYS A 216 0.10 -43.44 11.77
C LYS A 216 1.22 -42.47 11.51
N SER A 217 1.43 -41.60 12.48
CA SER A 217 2.29 -40.41 12.44
C SER A 217 3.74 -40.68 12.04
N ASP A 218 4.12 -41.94 11.84
CA ASP A 218 5.49 -42.40 11.64
C ASP A 218 5.99 -42.18 10.20
N SER A 219 5.22 -41.53 9.32
CA SER A 219 5.57 -41.28 7.92
C SER A 219 5.98 -39.82 7.69
N TYR A 220 7.27 -39.57 7.46
CA TYR A 220 7.90 -38.34 6.90
C TYR A 220 7.69 -37.00 7.67
N TRP A 221 6.49 -36.71 8.15
CA TRP A 221 6.13 -35.56 8.97
C TRP A 221 6.79 -35.57 10.35
N GLN A 222 6.95 -36.72 11.01
CA GLN A 222 7.69 -36.82 12.27
C GLN A 222 9.20 -36.56 12.11
N ILE A 223 9.81 -36.96 10.99
CA ILE A 223 11.23 -36.70 10.70
C ILE A 223 11.45 -35.20 10.49
N ASN A 224 10.54 -34.51 9.79
CA ASN A 224 10.54 -33.05 9.73
C ASN A 224 10.12 -32.38 11.06
N GLN A 225 9.32 -33.03 11.91
CA GLN A 225 9.05 -32.54 13.27
C GLN A 225 10.26 -32.69 14.20
N SER A 226 11.22 -33.58 13.95
CA SER A 226 12.48 -33.55 14.72
C SER A 226 13.33 -32.30 14.43
N HIS A 227 13.07 -31.62 13.30
CA HIS A 227 13.55 -30.26 12.99
C HIS A 227 12.48 -29.17 13.18
N GLY A 228 11.29 -29.52 13.69
CA GLY A 228 10.09 -28.71 13.49
C GLY A 228 8.92 -29.05 14.40
N GLN A 229 9.15 -29.56 15.62
CA GLN A 229 8.36 -29.16 16.78
C GLN A 229 8.68 -27.69 17.01
N SER A 230 8.24 -26.85 16.07
CA SER A 230 8.15 -25.45 16.33
C SER A 230 7.05 -25.33 17.36
N LEU A 231 7.47 -25.05 18.60
CA LEU A 231 6.72 -24.32 19.59
C LEU A 231 6.18 -23.05 18.91
N LEU A 232 5.15 -23.18 18.06
CA LEU A 232 4.77 -22.15 17.10
C LEU A 232 4.14 -20.92 17.75
N GLU A 233 3.98 -20.90 19.07
CA GLU A 233 3.53 -19.72 19.80
C GLU A 233 4.30 -19.60 21.11
N THR A 234 5.62 -19.51 21.05
CA THR A 234 6.28 -18.71 22.09
C THR A 234 5.83 -17.27 21.82
N GLN A 235 4.83 -16.77 22.55
CA GLN A 235 4.45 -15.36 22.47
C GLN A 235 5.63 -14.53 22.99
N TRP A 236 6.43 -14.00 22.06
CA TRP A 236 7.47 -13.04 22.40
C TRP A 236 6.78 -11.72 22.75
N VAL A 237 6.93 -11.27 24.00
CA VAL A 237 6.49 -9.94 24.41
C VAL A 237 7.50 -8.92 23.89
N ASP A 238 7.38 -8.56 22.61
CA ASP A 238 8.23 -7.58 21.93
C ASP A 238 7.62 -6.17 22.05
N GLN A 239 7.46 -5.72 23.29
CA GLN A 239 6.87 -4.42 23.63
C GLN A 239 7.91 -3.38 24.04
N GLN A 240 9.19 -3.78 24.09
CA GLN A 240 10.29 -2.94 24.52
C GLN A 240 11.51 -3.15 23.64
N GLY A 241 11.89 -2.08 22.96
CA GLY A 241 13.14 -2.03 22.22
C GLY A 241 14.33 -1.59 23.07
N ILE A 242 15.49 -1.48 22.42
CA ILE A 242 16.76 -1.16 23.09
C ILE A 242 16.71 0.29 23.59
N PRO A 243 16.90 0.59 24.90
CA PRO A 243 16.97 1.97 25.37
C PRO A 243 18.05 2.79 24.63
N LEU A 244 17.86 4.10 24.48
CA LEU A 244 18.89 4.96 23.91
C LEU A 244 20.15 4.91 24.80
N GLN A 245 21.28 4.53 24.21
CA GLN A 245 22.57 4.44 24.91
C GLN A 245 23.39 5.70 24.62
N LYS A 246 23.76 6.44 25.66
CA LYS A 246 24.60 7.64 25.53
C LYS A 246 25.93 7.24 24.90
N GLN A 247 26.32 7.90 23.81
CA GLN A 247 27.70 7.83 23.37
C GLN A 247 28.58 8.55 24.39
N THR A 248 29.77 8.02 24.66
CA THR A 248 30.71 8.61 25.62
C THR A 248 30.99 10.07 25.26
N GLY A 249 30.50 11.00 26.08
CA GLY A 249 30.70 12.45 25.92
C GLY A 249 29.43 13.25 25.63
N ASP A 250 28.32 12.61 25.24
CA ASP A 250 27.08 13.32 24.91
C ASP A 250 26.12 13.40 26.11
N GLU A 251 25.68 14.62 26.43
CA GLU A 251 24.69 14.87 27.50
C GLU A 251 23.26 14.50 27.04
N PHE A 252 22.97 14.69 25.74
CA PHE A 252 21.65 14.53 25.11
C PHE A 252 21.69 13.69 23.82
N PHE A 253 20.57 13.02 23.52
CA PHE A 253 20.33 12.29 22.28
C PHE A 253 19.76 13.20 21.21
N ARG A 254 20.54 13.45 20.15
CA ARG A 254 20.04 14.19 18.99
C ARG A 254 19.09 13.33 18.16
N VAL A 255 17.84 13.76 18.04
CA VAL A 255 16.82 13.10 17.20
C VAL A 255 16.38 14.01 16.06
N LYS A 256 16.05 13.41 14.92
CA LYS A 256 15.46 14.13 13.77
C LYS A 256 13.95 14.18 13.94
N ASN A 257 13.31 15.27 13.50
CA ASN A 257 11.85 15.44 13.52
C ASN A 257 11.21 15.20 14.91
N GLY A 258 11.81 15.73 15.98
CA GLY A 258 11.43 15.40 17.35
C GLY A 258 9.96 15.72 17.71
N VAL A 259 9.36 16.74 17.10
CA VAL A 259 7.91 17.01 17.26
C VAL A 259 7.07 15.85 16.72
N SER A 260 7.39 15.34 15.52
CA SER A 260 6.70 14.18 14.93
C SER A 260 6.94 12.93 15.75
N LEU A 261 8.13 12.75 16.31
CA LEU A 261 8.47 11.64 17.18
C LEU A 261 7.63 11.65 18.45
N LEU A 262 7.55 12.78 19.16
CA LEU A 262 6.73 12.89 20.37
C LEU A 262 5.26 12.72 20.07
N LYS A 263 4.78 13.25 18.93
CA LYS A 263 3.41 13.04 18.44
C LYS A 263 3.13 11.57 18.21
N ASP A 264 4.01 10.88 17.49
CA ASP A 264 3.86 9.45 17.22
C ASP A 264 3.91 8.63 18.51
N GLN A 265 4.76 8.99 19.49
CA GLN A 265 4.87 8.28 20.77
C GLN A 265 3.64 8.50 21.64
N ALA A 266 3.08 9.71 21.63
CA ALA A 266 1.83 10.04 22.29
C ALA A 266 0.65 9.28 21.67
N LEU A 267 0.60 9.19 20.34
CA LEU A 267 -0.45 8.47 19.61
C LEU A 267 -0.33 6.96 19.74
N CYS A 268 0.86 6.38 19.59
CA CYS A 268 1.13 4.95 19.70
C CYS A 268 2.65 4.69 19.85
N PRO A 269 3.14 4.19 21.00
CA PRO A 269 4.56 3.92 21.23
C PRO A 269 5.21 3.03 20.15
N PHE A 270 4.50 1.99 19.68
CA PHE A 270 4.97 1.16 18.58
C PHE A 270 5.22 1.96 17.29
N LYS A 271 4.33 2.90 16.95
CA LYS A 271 4.46 3.73 15.75
C LYS A 271 5.73 4.56 15.82
N ALA A 272 5.99 5.19 16.97
CA ALA A 272 7.21 5.98 17.15
C ALA A 272 8.47 5.13 17.05
N TYR A 273 8.49 3.96 17.69
CA TYR A 273 9.63 3.05 17.63
C TYR A 273 9.91 2.60 16.19
N ALA A 274 8.90 2.12 15.48
CA ALA A 274 9.04 1.64 14.10
C ALA A 274 9.47 2.75 13.14
N THR A 275 8.81 3.92 13.18
CA THR A 275 9.09 5.02 12.24
C THR A 275 10.42 5.71 12.53
N HIS A 276 10.74 6.01 13.80
CA HIS A 276 11.88 6.86 14.14
C HIS A 276 13.14 6.07 14.51
N ARG A 277 13.02 4.82 14.98
CA ARG A 277 14.19 3.98 15.33
C ARG A 277 14.50 2.93 14.27
N LEU A 278 13.49 2.22 13.77
CA LEU A 278 13.66 1.24 12.70
C LEU A 278 13.62 1.86 11.30
N GLN A 279 13.23 3.14 11.19
CA GLN A 279 13.07 3.84 9.91
C GLN A 279 12.08 3.14 8.97
N ALA A 280 11.07 2.48 9.55
CA ALA A 280 9.98 1.89 8.79
C ALA A 280 9.16 3.02 8.16
N LYS A 281 9.38 3.23 6.86
CA LYS A 281 8.67 4.22 6.04
C LYS A 281 7.93 3.49 4.94
N SER A 282 6.69 3.89 4.67
CA SER A 282 6.01 3.46 3.46
C SER A 282 6.74 4.02 2.24
N THR A 283 6.63 3.30 1.13
CA THR A 283 7.06 3.80 -0.17
C THR A 283 6.11 4.90 -0.62
N ASP A 284 6.64 6.02 -1.10
CA ASP A 284 5.81 7.11 -1.62
C ASP A 284 4.92 6.59 -2.76
N GLU A 285 3.61 6.71 -2.59
CA GLU A 285 2.66 6.41 -3.66
C GLU A 285 2.76 7.48 -4.74
N ILE A 286 2.80 7.06 -6.00
CA ILE A 286 2.74 8.00 -7.12
C ILE A 286 1.30 8.54 -7.19
N SER A 287 1.08 9.72 -6.60
CA SER A 287 -0.21 10.41 -6.69
C SER A 287 -0.34 11.15 -8.02
N LEU A 288 -1.52 11.09 -8.64
CA LEU A 288 -1.87 11.95 -9.76
C LEU A 288 -2.27 13.34 -9.22
N GLY A 289 -1.54 14.38 -9.62
CA GLY A 289 -1.80 15.76 -9.21
C GLY A 289 -0.84 16.28 -8.12
N ILE A 290 -1.23 17.37 -7.46
CA ILE A 290 -0.42 18.05 -6.43
C ILE A 290 -0.70 17.41 -5.06
N ASP A 291 0.37 17.04 -4.36
CA ASP A 291 0.29 16.38 -3.06
C ASP A 291 -0.38 17.31 -2.02
N PRO A 292 -1.31 16.82 -1.17
CA PRO A 292 -1.92 17.61 -0.10
C PRO A 292 -0.92 18.30 0.84
N ARG A 293 0.26 17.72 1.06
CA ARG A 293 1.37 18.31 1.83
C ARG A 293 1.94 19.52 1.10
N GLU A 294 2.15 19.44 -0.21
CA GLU A 294 2.60 20.59 -1.02
C GLU A 294 1.58 21.73 -0.98
N ARG A 295 0.29 21.41 -1.06
CA ARG A 295 -0.79 22.39 -0.89
C ARG A 295 -0.74 23.12 0.46
N GLY A 296 -0.41 22.40 1.53
CA GLY A 296 -0.19 22.97 2.86
C GLY A 296 1.02 23.90 2.88
N ASN A 297 2.13 23.44 2.31
CA ASN A 297 3.38 24.20 2.24
C ASN A 297 3.22 25.53 1.48
N PHE A 298 2.42 25.57 0.40
CA PHE A 298 2.14 26.83 -0.30
C PHE A 298 1.49 27.87 0.61
N ILE A 299 0.46 27.48 1.37
CA ILE A 299 -0.24 28.39 2.28
C ILE A 299 0.70 28.87 3.39
N HIS A 300 1.49 27.97 3.98
CA HIS A 300 2.48 28.31 5.01
C HIS A 300 3.49 29.33 4.48
N LYS A 301 4.12 29.05 3.32
CA LYS A 301 5.14 29.91 2.72
C LYS A 301 4.61 31.30 2.33
N VAL A 302 3.37 31.36 1.83
CA VAL A 302 2.73 32.63 1.49
C VAL A 302 2.45 33.46 2.74
N LEU A 303 1.90 32.86 3.80
CA LEU A 303 1.66 33.56 5.06
C LEU A 303 2.97 33.99 5.73
N GLU A 304 4.00 33.15 5.71
CA GLU A 304 5.34 33.49 6.21
C GLU A 304 5.89 34.73 5.49
N THR A 305 5.91 34.69 4.16
CA THR A 305 6.43 35.79 3.34
C THR A 305 5.61 37.06 3.49
N PHE A 306 4.28 36.93 3.58
CA PHE A 306 3.37 38.05 3.80
C PHE A 306 3.68 38.77 5.11
N TRP A 307 3.75 38.01 6.21
CA TRP A 307 3.97 38.63 7.50
C TRP A 307 5.39 39.15 7.72
N HIS A 308 6.41 38.54 7.09
CA HIS A 308 7.74 39.14 7.03
C HIS A 308 7.76 40.52 6.38
N ARG A 309 6.85 40.78 5.41
CA ARG A 309 6.74 42.09 4.75
C ARG A 309 5.88 43.08 5.54
N VAL A 310 4.76 42.63 6.11
CA VAL A 310 3.77 43.52 6.77
C VAL A 310 4.08 43.75 8.25
N GLY A 311 4.60 42.75 8.96
CA GLY A 311 5.15 42.86 10.32
C GLY A 311 4.14 42.98 11.46
N ASP A 312 3.06 43.74 11.32
CA ASP A 312 2.07 43.93 12.39
C ASP A 312 0.65 44.17 11.88
N GLN A 313 -0.31 44.14 12.81
CA GLN A 313 -1.72 44.34 12.48
C GLN A 313 -1.99 45.77 11.98
N ALA A 314 -1.29 46.78 12.49
CA ALA A 314 -1.53 48.16 12.13
C ALA A 314 -1.23 48.41 10.65
N HIS A 315 -0.16 47.82 10.12
CA HIS A 315 0.16 47.86 8.69
C HIS A 315 -0.83 47.04 7.86
N LEU A 316 -1.27 45.87 8.33
CA LEU A 316 -2.33 45.10 7.65
C LEU A 316 -3.63 45.91 7.49
N LEU A 317 -3.99 46.72 8.51
CA LEU A 317 -5.19 47.55 8.48
C LEU A 317 -5.04 48.81 7.60
N GLN A 318 -3.81 49.20 7.25
CA GLN A 318 -3.54 50.34 6.36
C GLN A 318 -3.62 49.97 4.87
N LEU A 319 -3.40 48.69 4.53
CA LEU A 319 -3.51 48.19 3.17
C LEU A 319 -4.97 48.21 2.71
N ASP A 320 -5.23 48.84 1.57
CA ASP A 320 -6.54 48.73 0.95
C ASP A 320 -6.79 47.34 0.34
N GLU A 321 -8.03 47.05 -0.06
CA GLU A 321 -8.39 45.73 -0.57
C GLU A 321 -7.63 45.37 -1.86
N SER A 322 -7.38 46.34 -2.75
CA SER A 322 -6.60 46.14 -3.97
C SER A 322 -5.13 45.87 -3.69
N GLU A 323 -4.51 46.69 -2.84
CA GLU A 323 -3.11 46.56 -2.43
C GLU A 323 -2.85 45.21 -1.75
N LEU A 324 -3.79 44.77 -0.89
CA LEU A 324 -3.70 43.49 -0.22
C LEU A 324 -3.76 42.31 -1.21
N VAL A 325 -4.71 42.36 -2.16
CA VAL A 325 -4.86 41.32 -3.19
C VAL A 325 -3.63 41.28 -4.11
N ASP A 326 -3.11 42.43 -4.52
CA ASP A 326 -1.92 42.52 -5.38
C ASP A 326 -0.68 41.97 -4.67
N LEU A 327 -0.47 42.32 -3.40
CA LEU A 327 0.64 41.81 -2.60
C LEU A 327 0.57 40.29 -2.42
N ILE A 328 -0.59 39.74 -2.07
CA ILE A 328 -0.76 38.28 -1.89
C ILE A 328 -0.59 37.56 -3.23
N SER A 329 -1.08 38.14 -4.33
CA SER A 329 -0.91 37.60 -5.67
C SER A 329 0.57 37.52 -6.05
N GLU A 330 1.33 38.60 -5.83
CA GLU A 330 2.78 38.65 -6.07
C GLU A 330 3.52 37.57 -5.26
N ILE A 331 3.24 37.46 -3.96
CA ILE A 331 3.87 36.48 -3.08
C ILE A 331 3.49 35.05 -3.50
N THR A 332 2.21 34.80 -3.78
CA THR A 332 1.73 33.48 -4.21
C THR A 332 2.38 33.08 -5.53
N GLN A 333 2.58 34.04 -6.43
CA GLN A 333 3.28 33.79 -7.69
C GLN A 333 4.74 33.39 -7.39
N GLN A 334 5.44 34.08 -6.50
CA GLN A 334 6.81 33.72 -6.14
C GLN A 334 6.92 32.32 -5.51
N VAL A 335 5.96 31.93 -4.66
CA VAL A 335 5.95 30.62 -3.99
C VAL A 335 5.63 29.47 -4.94
N ILE A 336 4.64 29.65 -5.82
CA ILE A 336 4.17 28.57 -6.71
C ILE A 336 5.03 28.47 -7.98
N HIS A 337 5.69 29.57 -8.39
CA HIS A 337 6.52 29.61 -9.60
C HIS A 337 7.95 29.10 -9.35
N GLY A 338 8.01 27.80 -9.07
CA GLY A 338 9.23 26.96 -9.01
C GLY A 338 8.96 25.51 -9.43
N ALA A 339 7.69 25.13 -9.61
CA ALA A 339 7.25 23.86 -10.16
C ALA A 339 6.89 24.02 -11.65
N ASN A 340 7.27 23.06 -12.50
CA ASN A 340 7.13 23.10 -13.97
C ASN A 340 5.85 23.81 -14.48
N GLN A 341 6.04 24.98 -15.12
CA GLN A 341 5.05 25.96 -15.62
C GLN A 341 3.91 25.46 -16.56
N LYS A 342 3.77 24.15 -16.83
CA LYS A 342 2.81 23.65 -17.84
C LYS A 342 1.61 22.89 -17.28
N ASP A 343 1.38 22.96 -15.97
CA ASP A 343 0.27 22.25 -15.35
C ASP A 343 -0.92 23.19 -15.08
N VAL A 344 -2.04 22.93 -15.75
CA VAL A 344 -3.34 23.61 -15.52
C VAL A 344 -3.73 23.55 -14.03
N LEU A 345 -3.30 22.51 -13.31
CA LEU A 345 -3.54 22.35 -11.87
C LEU A 345 -2.88 23.45 -11.03
N LEU A 346 -1.71 23.96 -11.43
CA LEU A 346 -1.02 25.03 -10.67
C LEU A 346 -1.79 26.36 -10.72
N ASN A 347 -2.49 26.64 -11.82
CA ASN A 347 -3.34 27.84 -11.91
C ASN A 347 -4.52 27.76 -10.94
N TYR A 348 -5.10 26.57 -10.75
CA TYR A 348 -6.15 26.36 -9.75
C TYR A 348 -5.61 26.52 -8.33
N GLU A 349 -4.42 25.98 -8.04
CA GLU A 349 -3.78 26.16 -6.72
C GLU A 349 -3.42 27.62 -6.43
N TYR A 350 -2.99 28.36 -7.44
CA TYR A 350 -2.72 29.79 -7.32
C TYR A 350 -3.97 30.56 -6.85
N ALA A 351 -5.09 30.41 -7.58
CA ALA A 351 -6.35 31.05 -7.21
C ALA A 351 -6.88 30.59 -5.84
N ARG A 352 -6.76 29.29 -5.53
CA ARG A 352 -7.18 28.71 -4.25
C ARG A 352 -6.37 29.28 -3.08
N THR A 353 -5.04 29.36 -3.23
CA THR A 353 -4.14 29.83 -2.17
C THR A 353 -4.42 31.28 -1.84
N ILE A 354 -4.58 32.16 -2.84
CA ILE A 354 -4.94 33.57 -2.64
C ILE A 354 -6.26 33.68 -1.86
N SER A 355 -7.30 32.96 -2.28
CA SER A 355 -8.61 33.01 -1.62
C SER A 355 -8.55 32.60 -0.14
N LEU A 356 -7.78 31.55 0.19
CA LEU A 356 -7.64 31.07 1.55
C LEU A 356 -6.82 32.01 2.43
N VAL A 357 -5.74 32.58 1.89
CA VAL A 357 -4.90 33.55 2.62
C VAL A 357 -5.70 34.81 2.92
N LEU A 358 -6.44 35.35 1.95
CA LEU A 358 -7.32 36.51 2.16
C LEU A 358 -8.36 36.26 3.27
N LYS A 359 -9.05 35.11 3.23
CA LYS A 359 -10.00 34.72 4.29
C LYS A 359 -9.33 34.61 5.65
N THR A 360 -8.11 34.09 5.71
CA THR A 360 -7.35 33.97 6.96
C THR A 360 -6.98 35.35 7.52
N LEU A 361 -6.52 36.27 6.66
CA LEU A 361 -6.15 37.63 7.05
C LEU A 361 -7.35 38.47 7.51
N GLU A 362 -8.56 38.18 7.03
CA GLU A 362 -9.78 38.82 7.54
C GLU A 362 -10.01 38.51 9.02
N HIS A 363 -9.66 37.30 9.49
CA HIS A 363 -9.66 37.01 10.91
C HIS A 363 -8.54 37.77 11.65
N ASP A 364 -7.38 37.96 11.02
CA ASP A 364 -6.28 38.73 11.62
C ASP A 364 -6.60 40.21 11.78
N LYS A 365 -7.35 40.81 10.85
CA LYS A 365 -7.85 42.19 10.97
C LYS A 365 -8.76 42.40 12.17
N ASN A 366 -9.48 41.36 12.59
CA ASN A 366 -10.47 41.41 13.67
C ASN A 366 -9.89 41.04 15.06
N ARG A 367 -8.57 40.86 15.18
CA ARG A 367 -7.90 40.55 16.46
C ARG A 367 -7.55 41.83 17.23
N PRO A 368 -7.17 41.74 18.52
CA PRO A 368 -6.51 42.84 19.21
C PRO A 368 -5.15 43.17 18.57
N PRO A 369 -4.62 44.40 18.76
CA PRO A 369 -3.30 44.80 18.25
C PRO A 369 -2.20 43.82 18.63
N PHE A 370 -1.46 43.39 17.61
CA PHE A 370 -0.30 42.53 17.77
C PHE A 370 0.82 42.94 16.82
N LYS A 371 2.04 42.58 17.20
CA LYS A 371 3.23 42.65 16.35
C LYS A 371 3.78 41.25 16.16
N GLN A 372 4.06 40.86 14.93
CA GLN A 372 4.76 39.61 14.69
C GLN A 372 6.21 39.74 15.15
N VAL A 373 6.65 38.83 16.01
CA VAL A 373 8.02 38.80 16.52
C VAL A 373 8.86 37.76 15.79
N ASP A 374 8.25 36.61 15.45
CA ASP A 374 8.98 35.53 14.82
C ASP A 374 8.11 34.70 13.86
N VAL A 375 8.74 34.17 12.82
CA VAL A 375 8.13 33.34 11.78
C VAL A 375 9.11 32.27 11.37
N GLU A 376 8.69 31.01 11.46
CA GLU A 376 9.43 29.90 10.88
C GLU A 376 10.90 29.78 11.38
N GLN A 377 11.26 30.38 12.53
CA GLN A 377 12.60 30.30 13.13
C GLN A 377 12.85 28.93 13.75
N GLN A 378 14.06 28.41 13.52
CA GLN A 378 14.53 27.16 14.09
C GLN A 378 15.20 27.39 15.43
N GLN A 379 14.75 26.66 16.46
CA GLN A 379 15.38 26.67 17.79
C GLN A 379 15.65 25.24 18.25
N ASP A 380 16.80 25.04 18.88
CA ASP A 380 17.15 23.76 19.51
C ASP A 380 16.39 23.60 20.83
N LEU A 381 15.50 22.62 20.88
CA LEU A 381 14.79 22.22 22.10
C LEU A 381 15.46 21.01 22.73
N THR A 382 15.54 21.04 24.05
CA THR A 382 15.96 19.90 24.86
C THR A 382 14.84 19.55 25.83
N ILE A 383 14.36 18.31 25.77
CA ILE A 383 13.36 17.78 26.69
C ILE A 383 13.77 16.41 27.19
N SER A 384 13.85 16.27 28.51
CA SER A 384 14.49 15.11 29.16
C SER A 384 15.88 14.87 28.54
N GLN A 385 16.09 13.72 27.91
CA GLN A 385 17.36 13.34 27.28
C GLN A 385 17.36 13.57 25.76
N LEU A 386 16.29 14.11 25.17
CA LEU A 386 16.18 14.31 23.73
C LEU A 386 16.52 15.75 23.36
N LYS A 387 17.31 15.93 22.30
CA LYS A 387 17.61 17.23 21.70
C LYS A 387 17.22 17.24 20.23
N PHE A 388 16.44 18.23 19.82
CA PHE A 388 16.02 18.38 18.42
C PHE A 388 15.60 19.81 18.11
N THR A 389 15.66 20.16 16.83
CA THR A 389 15.23 21.47 16.35
C THR A 389 13.71 21.49 16.19
N VAL A 390 13.08 22.54 16.72
CA VAL A 390 11.65 22.83 16.56
C VAL A 390 11.50 24.06 15.68
N ARG A 391 10.42 24.09 14.92
CA ARG A 391 10.00 25.22 14.10
C ARG A 391 8.54 25.50 14.41
N LEU A 392 8.24 26.76 14.68
CA LEU A 392 6.88 27.24 14.86
C LEU A 392 6.49 28.10 13.66
N ASP A 393 5.23 28.03 13.23
CA ASP A 393 4.79 28.75 12.04
C ASP A 393 4.75 30.26 12.28
N ARG A 394 4.23 30.72 13.43
CA ARG A 394 4.14 32.15 13.76
C ARG A 394 4.08 32.44 15.26
N VAL A 395 4.75 33.52 15.67
CA VAL A 395 4.70 34.10 17.02
C VAL A 395 4.27 35.56 16.95
N ASP A 396 3.18 35.89 17.63
CA ASP A 396 2.68 37.25 17.76
C ASP A 396 2.89 37.76 19.20
N GLN A 397 3.42 38.98 19.35
CA GLN A 397 3.43 39.71 20.62
C GLN A 397 2.18 40.58 20.72
N LEU A 398 1.45 40.41 21.82
CA LEU A 398 0.25 41.16 22.17
C LEU A 398 0.62 42.50 22.82
N SER A 399 -0.38 43.37 23.00
CA SER A 399 -0.21 44.72 23.55
C SER A 399 0.31 44.75 25.00
N ASP A 400 0.06 43.70 25.77
CA ASP A 400 0.56 43.51 27.14
C ASP A 400 2.01 42.97 27.17
N GLY A 401 2.59 42.70 26.01
CA GLY A 401 3.93 42.16 25.85
C GLY A 401 4.02 40.64 25.91
N LYS A 402 2.92 39.91 26.14
CA LYS A 402 2.89 38.45 26.13
C LYS A 402 2.83 37.89 24.71
N LEU A 403 3.09 36.59 24.56
CA LEU A 403 3.16 35.92 23.27
C LEU A 403 1.93 35.05 22.98
N LEU A 404 1.49 35.04 21.73
CA LEU A 404 0.56 34.09 21.16
C LEU A 404 1.31 33.22 20.14
N LEU A 405 1.21 31.90 20.33
CA LEU A 405 1.81 30.91 19.42
C LEU A 405 0.77 30.39 18.44
N ILE A 406 1.10 30.41 17.15
CA ILE A 406 0.18 30.04 16.07
C ILE A 406 0.79 28.92 15.22
N ASP A 407 -0.03 27.92 14.91
CA ASP A 407 0.27 26.86 13.95
C ASP A 407 -0.88 26.75 12.92
N TYR A 408 -0.52 26.79 11.64
CA TYR A 408 -1.47 26.80 10.53
C TYR A 408 -1.82 25.38 10.11
N LYS A 409 -3.12 25.04 10.13
CA LYS A 409 -3.61 23.70 9.77
C LYS A 409 -4.59 23.78 8.60
N THR A 410 -4.21 23.21 7.47
CA THR A 410 -5.07 23.08 6.28
C THR A 410 -6.02 21.87 6.36
N GLY A 411 -5.76 20.96 7.30
CA GLY A 411 -6.63 19.84 7.65
C GLY A 411 -7.53 20.14 8.85
N SER A 412 -8.08 19.09 9.46
CA SER A 412 -8.73 19.17 10.77
C SER A 412 -7.70 19.27 11.89
N ALA A 413 -7.94 20.16 12.85
CA ALA A 413 -7.21 20.20 14.12
C ALA A 413 -8.22 20.18 15.28
N SER A 414 -7.79 19.68 16.44
CA SER A 414 -8.63 19.60 17.63
C SER A 414 -7.82 19.99 18.87
N VAL A 415 -8.38 20.88 19.68
CA VAL A 415 -7.80 21.26 20.98
C VAL A 415 -7.79 20.11 21.98
N ASN A 416 -8.62 19.08 21.76
CA ASN A 416 -8.59 17.85 22.55
C ASN A 416 -7.24 17.11 22.40
N GLY A 417 -6.47 17.38 21.34
CA GLY A 417 -5.11 16.83 21.18
C GLY A 417 -4.10 17.40 22.19
N TRP A 418 -4.45 18.45 22.93
CA TRP A 418 -3.66 18.99 24.04
C TRP A 418 -4.12 18.49 25.40
N GLU A 419 -5.15 17.64 25.43
CA GLU A 419 -5.79 17.18 26.65
C GLU A 419 -5.34 15.77 27.04
N GLY A 420 -5.37 15.48 28.34
CA GLY A 420 -4.97 14.18 28.90
C GLY A 420 -3.47 14.04 29.12
N GLU A 421 -3.06 12.83 29.51
CA GLU A 421 -1.67 12.53 29.88
C GLU A 421 -0.73 12.43 28.66
N ARG A 422 -1.26 12.08 27.48
CA ARG A 422 -0.51 12.00 26.23
C ARG A 422 -0.91 13.14 25.31
N VAL A 423 -0.03 14.13 25.17
CA VAL A 423 -0.24 15.30 24.31
C VAL A 423 -0.08 14.87 22.83
N GLU A 424 -1.20 14.60 22.16
CA GLU A 424 -1.24 14.15 20.76
C GLU A 424 -0.78 15.22 19.76
N GLU A 425 -0.92 16.50 20.11
CA GLU A 425 -0.47 17.64 19.28
C GLU A 425 0.62 18.45 20.01
N PRO A 426 1.86 17.93 20.13
CA PRO A 426 2.86 18.47 21.04
C PRO A 426 3.55 19.75 20.55
N GLN A 427 3.37 20.17 19.29
CA GLN A 427 4.12 21.27 18.67
C GLN A 427 4.01 22.61 19.42
N LEU A 428 2.78 23.11 19.61
CA LEU A 428 2.56 24.37 20.34
C LEU A 428 2.91 24.23 21.84
N PRO A 429 2.48 23.18 22.55
CA PRO A 429 2.89 22.96 23.94
C PRO A 429 4.39 22.89 24.15
N LEU A 430 5.16 22.27 23.24
CA LEU A 430 6.63 22.21 23.30
C LEU A 430 7.24 23.61 23.16
N TYR A 431 6.82 24.37 22.16
CA TYR A 431 7.38 25.69 21.90
C TYR A 431 7.05 26.67 23.05
N ALA A 432 5.89 26.53 23.68
CA ALA A 432 5.52 27.32 24.86
C ALA A 432 6.49 27.11 26.05
N GLN A 433 7.23 26.00 26.11
CA GLN A 433 8.23 25.76 27.16
C GLN A 433 9.61 26.34 26.85
N LEU A 434 9.86 26.78 25.61
CA LEU A 434 11.17 27.29 25.18
C LEU A 434 11.35 28.78 25.43
N LEU A 435 10.25 29.51 25.46
CA LEU A 435 10.27 30.96 25.45
C LEU A 435 10.54 31.48 26.86
N GLU A 436 11.49 32.41 26.98
CA GLU A 436 11.73 33.15 28.22
C GLU A 436 10.58 34.12 28.53
N GLN A 437 9.89 34.57 27.50
CA GLN A 437 8.78 35.50 27.57
C GLN A 437 7.45 34.75 27.82
N GLU A 438 6.57 35.34 28.61
CA GLU A 438 5.30 34.73 28.97
C GLU A 438 4.41 34.52 27.74
N VAL A 439 3.90 33.29 27.58
CA VAL A 439 2.93 32.93 26.55
C VAL A 439 1.53 33.12 27.13
N ALA A 440 0.71 33.97 26.51
CA ALA A 440 -0.69 34.19 26.89
C ALA A 440 -1.63 33.15 26.28
N ALA A 441 -1.30 32.62 25.10
CA ALA A 441 -2.17 31.69 24.38
C ALA A 441 -1.43 30.85 23.34
N ILE A 442 -2.02 29.71 22.99
CA ILE A 442 -1.65 28.90 21.83
C ILE A 442 -2.90 28.66 20.98
N ALA A 443 -2.76 28.72 19.65
CA ALA A 443 -3.89 28.51 18.75
C ALA A 443 -3.51 27.81 17.45
N PHE A 444 -4.40 26.93 17.01
CA PHE A 444 -4.45 26.52 15.62
C PHE A 444 -5.22 27.57 14.81
N VAL A 445 -4.73 27.85 13.61
CA VAL A 445 -5.50 28.54 12.58
C VAL A 445 -5.91 27.50 11.54
N ILE A 446 -7.20 27.15 11.55
CA ILE A 446 -7.77 26.19 10.60
C ILE A 446 -8.01 26.95 9.29
N ILE A 447 -7.46 26.46 8.18
CA ILE A 447 -7.55 27.08 6.86
C ILE A 447 -8.16 26.09 5.86
N LYS A 448 -9.48 26.18 5.68
CA LYS A 448 -10.25 25.40 4.70
C LYS A 448 -11.09 26.33 3.82
N MET A 449 -11.56 25.80 2.68
CA MET A 449 -12.35 26.58 1.72
C MET A 449 -13.67 27.09 2.32
N ASP A 450 -14.29 26.27 3.15
CA ASP A 450 -15.56 26.48 3.83
C ASP A 450 -15.41 27.06 5.25
N GLU A 451 -14.26 26.85 5.90
CA GLU A 451 -14.02 27.28 7.28
C GLU A 451 -12.60 27.82 7.47
N CYS A 452 -12.49 29.11 7.84
CA CYS A 452 -11.29 29.70 8.41
C CYS A 452 -11.59 30.16 9.83
N ARG A 453 -10.78 29.78 10.83
CA ARG A 453 -10.96 30.23 12.21
C ARG A 453 -9.75 29.95 13.10
N TYR A 454 -9.67 30.71 14.18
CA TYR A 454 -8.82 30.39 15.32
C TYR A 454 -9.49 29.33 16.21
N LEU A 455 -8.68 28.42 16.72
CA LEU A 455 -9.10 27.41 17.69
C LEU A 455 -7.94 27.17 18.68
N GLY A 456 -8.11 27.56 19.94
CA GLY A 456 -6.98 27.57 20.88
C GLY A 456 -7.34 27.64 22.36
N TYR A 457 -6.30 27.54 23.20
CA TYR A 457 -6.35 27.81 24.64
C TYR A 457 -5.50 29.02 24.97
N GLY A 458 -5.89 29.77 26.00
CA GLY A 458 -5.12 30.90 26.50
C GLY A 458 -5.71 31.47 27.76
N GLU A 459 -5.10 32.53 28.27
CA GLU A 459 -5.59 33.29 29.42
C GLU A 459 -6.99 33.86 29.17
N SER A 460 -7.71 34.17 30.25
CA SER A 460 -9.14 34.56 30.18
C SER A 460 -9.39 35.92 29.54
N ASP A 461 -8.38 36.77 29.51
CA ASP A 461 -8.33 38.13 28.98
C ASP A 461 -7.83 38.19 27.51
N VAL A 462 -7.49 37.05 26.91
CA VAL A 462 -7.15 36.99 25.48
C VAL A 462 -8.42 37.12 24.65
N GLU A 463 -8.65 38.31 24.08
CA GLU A 463 -9.83 38.65 23.27
C GLU A 463 -9.74 38.16 21.82
N ILE A 464 -9.48 36.86 21.61
CA ILE A 464 -9.42 36.25 20.27
C ILE A 464 -10.57 35.25 20.10
N THR A 465 -11.42 35.50 19.10
CA THR A 465 -12.56 34.62 18.82
C THR A 465 -12.11 33.20 18.50
N GLY A 466 -12.49 32.23 19.35
CA GLY A 466 -12.13 30.81 19.19
C GLY A 466 -10.98 30.34 20.07
N VAL A 467 -10.27 31.28 20.72
CA VAL A 467 -9.31 30.99 21.80
C VAL A 467 -10.04 31.18 23.12
N LYS A 468 -10.11 30.15 23.96
CA LYS A 468 -10.84 30.22 25.23
C LYS A 468 -10.14 29.40 26.29
N LEU A 469 -10.01 29.91 27.51
CA LEU A 469 -9.71 29.04 28.66
C LEU A 469 -10.89 28.10 28.90
N ASP A 470 -10.66 26.79 29.05
CA ASP A 470 -11.73 25.84 29.38
C ASP A 470 -12.22 26.05 30.83
N LYS A 471 -13.20 26.95 30.97
CA LYS A 471 -13.83 27.31 32.26
C LYS A 471 -14.45 26.11 32.97
N LYS A 472 -14.75 25.00 32.29
CA LYS A 472 -15.35 23.81 32.91
C LYS A 472 -14.37 23.03 33.77
N LYS A 473 -13.07 23.11 33.47
CA LYS A 473 -12.02 22.34 34.15
C LYS A 473 -11.42 23.04 35.36
N GLN A 474 -11.78 24.30 35.61
CA GLN A 474 -11.26 25.12 36.72
C GLN A 474 -9.73 25.18 36.80
N LYS A 475 -9.03 24.94 35.68
CA LYS A 475 -7.57 25.05 35.59
C LYS A 475 -7.17 26.45 35.14
N SER A 476 -6.19 27.02 35.82
CA SER A 476 -5.47 28.21 35.38
C SER A 476 -4.61 27.92 34.16
N TRP A 477 -4.25 28.98 33.43
CA TRP A 477 -3.36 28.86 32.27
C TRP A 477 -1.97 28.33 32.65
N GLN A 478 -1.42 28.74 33.80
CA GLN A 478 -0.14 28.21 34.28
C GLN A 478 -0.18 26.71 34.57
N GLU A 479 -1.31 26.18 35.06
CA GLU A 479 -1.48 24.74 35.27
C GLU A 479 -1.46 23.95 33.96
N TYR A 480 -2.05 24.48 32.87
CA TYR A 480 -1.94 23.85 31.54
C TYR A 480 -0.49 23.78 31.07
N LEU A 481 0.26 24.87 31.20
CA LEU A 481 1.67 24.90 30.81
C LEU A 481 2.51 23.90 31.63
N GLN A 482 2.27 23.79 32.93
CA GLN A 482 2.96 22.83 33.81
C GLN A 482 2.58 21.38 33.49
N ASP A 483 1.30 21.10 33.27
CA ASP A 483 0.83 19.76 32.90
C ASP A 483 1.43 19.33 31.56
N TRP A 484 1.44 20.21 30.55
CA TRP A 484 2.06 19.93 29.27
C TRP A 484 3.55 19.64 29.40
N LYS A 485 4.28 20.44 30.18
CA LYS A 485 5.71 20.18 30.44
C LYS A 485 5.94 18.78 30.98
N ARG A 486 5.22 18.40 32.05
CA ARG A 486 5.33 17.09 32.68
C ARG A 486 4.97 15.95 31.71
N ASN A 487 3.87 16.11 30.98
CA ASN A 487 3.36 15.09 30.07
C ASN A 487 4.29 14.87 28.87
N LEU A 488 4.86 15.95 28.32
CA LEU A 488 5.85 15.87 27.24
C LEU A 488 7.16 15.24 27.71
N GLU A 489 7.60 15.55 28.94
CA GLU A 489 8.78 14.92 29.55
C GLU A 489 8.58 13.42 29.76
N MET A 490 7.39 13.00 30.19
CA MET A 490 7.02 11.59 30.33
C MET A 490 7.10 10.85 28.98
N VAL A 491 6.47 11.39 27.93
CA VAL A 491 6.49 10.79 26.58
C VAL A 491 7.92 10.71 26.02
N ALA A 492 8.73 11.75 26.24
CA ALA A 492 10.14 11.76 25.85
C ALA A 492 10.97 10.67 26.57
N GLN A 493 10.71 10.46 27.87
CA GLN A 493 11.36 9.42 28.66
C GLN A 493 10.98 8.01 28.21
N GLU A 494 9.69 7.76 27.94
CA GLU A 494 9.22 6.47 27.41
C GLU A 494 9.92 6.10 26.10
N TYR A 495 10.01 7.05 25.18
CA TYR A 495 10.72 6.84 23.92
C TYR A 495 12.20 6.52 24.16
N ALA A 496 12.86 7.24 25.07
CA ALA A 496 14.26 7.00 25.41
C ALA A 496 14.48 5.62 26.05
N LEU A 497 13.52 5.13 26.85
CA LEU A 497 13.54 3.78 27.43
C LEU A 497 13.20 2.67 26.43
N GLY A 498 12.84 3.02 25.20
CA GLY A 498 12.50 2.07 24.16
C GLY A 498 11.11 1.46 24.29
N VAL A 499 10.16 2.13 24.95
CA VAL A 499 8.77 1.65 25.03
C VAL A 499 8.17 1.60 23.62
N ALA A 500 7.75 0.40 23.19
CA ALA A 500 7.24 0.10 21.85
C ALA A 500 5.90 -0.66 21.89
N THR A 501 5.10 -0.45 22.94
CA THR A 501 3.79 -1.10 23.10
C THR A 501 2.82 -0.71 21.98
N VAL A 502 2.01 -1.68 21.53
CA VAL A 502 0.93 -1.46 20.54
C VAL A 502 -0.32 -0.95 21.28
N THR A 503 -0.26 0.32 21.71
CA THR A 503 -1.33 0.98 22.48
C THR A 503 -1.75 2.28 21.79
N PRO A 504 -2.46 2.20 20.66
CA PRO A 504 -2.90 3.40 19.94
C PRO A 504 -4.01 4.13 20.68
N THR A 505 -4.01 5.47 20.59
CA THR A 505 -5.20 6.26 20.93
C THR A 505 -6.29 6.07 19.87
N LYS A 506 -7.53 6.49 20.18
CA LYS A 506 -8.73 6.23 19.37
C LYS A 506 -8.56 6.53 17.87
N ASN A 507 -7.82 7.59 17.54
CA ASN A 507 -7.62 8.05 16.16
C ASN A 507 -6.20 7.77 15.62
N ALA A 508 -5.33 7.13 16.41
CA ALA A 508 -3.94 6.91 16.02
C ALA A 508 -3.81 5.96 14.81
N CYS A 509 -4.76 5.04 14.63
CA CYS A 509 -4.76 4.07 13.53
C CYS A 509 -5.33 4.61 12.21
N THR A 510 -6.06 5.73 12.20
CA THR A 510 -6.80 6.21 11.01
C THR A 510 -5.90 6.48 9.80
N TYR A 511 -4.72 7.06 10.04
CA TYR A 511 -3.73 7.38 9.02
C TYR A 511 -2.39 6.67 9.30
N CYS A 512 -2.43 5.52 9.96
CA CYS A 512 -1.24 4.74 10.28
C CYS A 512 -0.90 3.78 9.14
N GLU A 513 0.33 3.86 8.65
CA GLU A 513 0.85 3.00 7.57
C GLU A 513 1.43 1.67 8.07
N LEU A 514 1.40 1.43 9.39
CA LEU A 514 2.03 0.27 10.03
C LEU A 514 1.09 -0.85 10.52
N PRO A 515 -0.18 -1.00 10.07
CA PRO A 515 -1.09 -2.00 10.65
C PRO A 515 -0.61 -3.45 10.42
N HIS A 516 0.08 -3.70 9.31
CA HIS A 516 0.67 -5.02 9.00
C HIS A 516 1.92 -5.33 9.84
N LEU A 517 2.65 -4.28 10.26
CA LEU A 517 3.83 -4.43 11.08
C LEU A 517 3.47 -4.62 12.56
N CYS A 518 2.52 -3.82 13.08
CA CYS A 518 2.08 -3.93 14.48
C CYS A 518 1.13 -5.10 14.74
N ARG A 519 0.47 -5.61 13.70
CA ARG A 519 -0.49 -6.73 13.75
C ARG A 519 -1.60 -6.54 14.80
N ILE A 520 -2.01 -5.30 15.05
CA ILE A 520 -2.99 -4.97 16.09
C ILE A 520 -4.32 -5.74 15.94
N LYS A 521 -4.74 -6.04 14.71
CA LYS A 521 -5.95 -6.85 14.44
C LYS A 521 -5.85 -8.29 14.97
N LEU A 522 -4.66 -8.89 14.96
CA LEU A 522 -4.42 -10.22 15.53
C LEU A 522 -4.33 -10.18 17.06
N LEU A 523 -4.05 -9.01 17.63
CA LEU A 523 -4.00 -8.76 19.08
C LEU A 523 -5.39 -8.43 19.67
N GLY A 524 -6.47 -8.49 18.87
CA GLY A 524 -7.83 -8.12 19.30
C GLY A 524 -8.07 -6.61 19.40
N GLY A 525 -7.18 -5.77 18.84
CA GLY A 525 -7.28 -4.32 18.92
C GLY A 525 -8.20 -3.73 17.86
N ILE A 526 -9.35 -3.22 18.34
CA ILE A 526 -10.29 -2.25 17.74
C ILE A 526 -10.49 -2.42 16.23
N ASP A 527 -11.50 -3.22 15.88
CA ASP A 527 -12.19 -3.05 14.61
C ASP A 527 -12.88 -1.67 14.60
N ASN A 528 -12.37 -0.75 13.79
CA ASN A 528 -13.10 0.46 13.40
C ASN A 528 -14.18 0.15 12.33
N GLY A 529 -14.65 -1.11 12.28
CA GLY A 529 -15.58 -1.61 11.27
C GLY A 529 -16.98 -1.88 11.81
N ASP A 530 -17.11 -2.49 12.98
CA ASP A 530 -18.42 -2.92 13.49
C ASP A 530 -18.63 -2.43 14.93
N GLN A 531 -19.48 -1.40 15.04
CA GLN A 531 -20.23 -1.16 16.27
C GLN A 531 -21.22 -2.31 16.44
N GLU A 532 -20.83 -3.41 17.07
CA GLU A 532 -21.77 -4.22 17.84
C GLU A 532 -21.05 -5.15 18.82
N MET A 533 -21.31 -4.90 20.11
CA MET A 533 -21.22 -5.81 21.27
C MET A 533 -19.89 -6.54 21.47
N VAL A 534 -19.22 -6.38 22.60
CA VAL A 534 -19.49 -7.19 23.80
C VAL A 534 -19.18 -6.38 25.07
N ARG A 535 -20.11 -6.43 26.02
CA ARG A 535 -19.98 -5.96 27.41
C ARG A 535 -19.13 -6.88 28.25
#